data_AF-A0A396J596-F1
#
_entry.id   AF-A0A396J596-F1
#
_cell.length_a   1.000
_cell.length_b   1.000
_cell.length_c   1.000
_cell.angle_alpha   90.00
_cell.angle_beta   90.00
_cell.angle_gamma   90.00
#
_symmetry.space_group_name_H-M   'P 1'
#
loop_
_entity.id
_entity.type
_entity.pdbx_description
1 polymer ?
#
loop_
_entity_poly.entity_id
_entity_poly.type
_entity_poly.pdbx_seq_one_letter_code
_entity_poly.pdbx_strand_id
1 'polypeptide(L)'
;MSKKLWDEKVDTFKKWGWSDENIVEAFRSQPNLMLVSIDKINLVMSFWVNQLDWNSLELAKFPNMFCYSLHKRIIPRASVWQFLLIKGLRQKNASLVTPFTCSENSFLNKFVFSFKEESDYLLKLHEEKMKFANTKNIGMPSTKCVNSHPICLLGRSERKEAICLESGGH
;
A
#
# COMPACT_ATOMS: atom_id res chain seq x y z
N MET A 1 16.99 -0.77 -18.39
CA MET A 1 17.35 0.31 -17.46
C MET A 1 18.86 0.47 -17.48
N SER A 2 19.40 1.69 -17.51
CA SER A 2 20.86 1.89 -17.41
C SER A 2 21.32 1.65 -15.97
N LYS A 3 22.59 1.25 -15.79
CA LYS A 3 23.19 1.09 -14.46
C LYS A 3 23.10 2.38 -13.63
N LYS A 4 23.39 3.53 -14.24
CA LYS A 4 23.27 4.85 -13.59
C LYS A 4 21.87 5.09 -13.01
N LEU A 5 20.81 4.85 -13.79
CA LEU A 5 19.44 5.05 -13.32
C LEU A 5 19.04 4.06 -12.22
N TRP A 6 19.61 2.85 -12.25
CA TRP A 6 19.43 1.87 -11.18
C TRP A 6 20.05 2.38 -9.87
N ASP A 7 21.31 2.82 -9.91
CA ASP A 7 22.03 3.34 -8.75
C ASP A 7 21.31 4.56 -8.15
N GLU A 8 20.83 5.48 -9.00
CA GLU A 8 20.02 6.64 -8.57
C GLU A 8 18.72 6.25 -7.85
N LYS A 9 18.07 5.16 -8.26
CA LYS A 9 16.85 4.65 -7.59
C LYS A 9 17.18 4.01 -6.24
N VAL A 10 18.25 3.22 -6.19
CA VAL A 10 18.76 2.64 -4.93
C VAL A 10 19.07 3.76 -3.94
N ASP A 11 19.80 4.79 -4.36
CA ASP A 11 20.12 5.95 -3.53
C ASP A 11 18.88 6.70 -3.07
N THR A 12 17.84 6.75 -3.91
CA THR A 12 16.54 7.33 -3.53
C THR A 12 15.91 6.57 -2.36
N PHE A 13 15.86 5.24 -2.40
CA PHE A 13 15.33 4.44 -1.28
C PHE A 13 16.20 4.56 -0.02
N LYS A 14 17.53 4.65 -0.17
CA LYS A 14 18.45 4.89 0.95
C LYS A 14 18.21 6.22 1.65
N LYS A 15 17.88 7.29 0.91
CA LYS A 15 17.48 8.59 1.50
C LYS A 15 16.22 8.50 2.36
N TRP A 16 15.36 7.52 2.08
CA TRP A 16 14.19 7.20 2.91
C TRP A 16 14.51 6.19 4.01
N GLY A 17 15.78 5.86 4.24
CA GLY A 17 16.24 5.01 5.34
C GLY A 17 16.27 3.52 5.03
N TRP A 18 16.04 3.07 3.80
CA TRP A 18 16.12 1.65 3.47
C TRP A 18 17.57 1.17 3.39
N SER A 19 17.86 -0.02 3.91
CA SER A 19 19.15 -0.69 3.70
C SER A 19 19.21 -1.37 2.33
N ASP A 20 20.40 -1.82 1.93
CA ASP A 20 20.57 -2.60 0.70
C ASP A 20 19.76 -3.90 0.74
N GLU A 21 19.69 -4.57 1.90
CA GLU A 21 18.89 -5.78 2.09
C GLU A 21 17.40 -5.52 1.87
N ASN A 22 16.86 -4.43 2.43
CA ASN A 22 15.46 -4.04 2.25
C ASN A 22 15.14 -3.79 0.77
N ILE A 23 16.04 -3.10 0.06
CA ILE A 23 15.86 -2.79 -1.36
C ILE A 23 15.88 -4.07 -2.20
N VAL A 24 16.81 -4.98 -1.92
CA VAL A 24 16.90 -6.27 -2.62
C VAL A 24 15.67 -7.13 -2.36
N GLU A 25 15.17 -7.21 -1.12
CA GLU A 25 13.97 -7.96 -0.78
C GLU A 25 12.71 -7.38 -1.44
N ALA A 26 12.56 -6.05 -1.40
CA ALA A 26 11.49 -5.33 -2.07
C ALA A 26 11.51 -5.56 -3.60
N PHE A 27 12.71 -5.56 -4.20
CA PHE A 27 12.86 -5.83 -5.64
C PHE A 27 12.53 -7.28 -6.00
N ARG A 28 12.98 -8.25 -5.19
CA ARG A 28 12.69 -9.68 -5.41
C ARG A 28 11.19 -9.97 -5.34
N SER A 29 10.49 -9.36 -4.41
CA SER A 29 9.04 -9.54 -4.25
C SER A 29 8.23 -8.76 -5.28
N GLN A 30 8.70 -7.60 -5.74
CA GLN A 30 8.04 -6.79 -6.77
C GLN A 30 9.07 -6.15 -7.72
N PRO A 31 9.47 -6.85 -8.80
CA PRO A 31 10.46 -6.32 -9.74
C PRO A 31 10.04 -5.01 -10.42
N ASN A 32 8.74 -4.81 -10.60
CA ASN A 32 8.17 -3.60 -11.18
C ASN A 32 8.40 -2.33 -10.33
N LEU A 33 8.82 -2.46 -9.08
CA LEU A 33 9.22 -1.32 -8.25
C LEU A 33 10.28 -0.47 -8.97
N MET A 34 11.22 -1.13 -9.64
CA MET A 34 12.28 -0.45 -10.37
C MET A 34 11.80 0.21 -11.66
N LEU A 35 10.58 -0.07 -12.14
CA LEU A 35 9.97 0.65 -13.26
C LEU A 35 9.31 1.98 -12.83
N VAL A 36 9.08 2.19 -11.53
CA VAL A 36 8.46 3.42 -10.99
C VAL A 36 9.44 4.59 -11.07
N SER A 37 9.04 5.75 -11.60
CA SER A 37 9.93 6.93 -11.67
C SER A 37 10.39 7.39 -10.28
N ILE A 38 11.59 7.98 -10.20
CA ILE A 38 12.16 8.53 -8.96
C ILE A 38 11.21 9.56 -8.34
N ASP A 39 10.65 10.45 -9.16
CA ASP A 39 9.68 11.46 -8.70
C ASP A 39 8.44 10.82 -8.07
N LYS A 40 7.93 9.75 -8.68
CA LYS A 40 6.77 9.02 -8.14
C LYS A 40 7.13 8.32 -6.83
N ILE A 41 8.32 7.74 -6.71
CA ILE A 41 8.81 7.14 -5.45
C ILE A 41 8.81 8.20 -4.35
N ASN A 42 9.47 9.34 -4.57
CA ASN A 42 9.55 10.43 -3.60
C ASN A 42 8.18 10.99 -3.23
N LEU A 43 7.28 11.14 -4.20
CA LEU A 43 5.93 11.66 -3.96
C LEU A 43 5.08 10.68 -3.13
N VAL A 44 5.16 9.39 -3.43
CA VAL A 44 4.47 8.34 -2.65
C VAL A 44 5.06 8.24 -1.24
N MET A 45 6.38 8.24 -1.09
CA MET A 45 7.04 8.23 0.22
C MET A 45 6.68 9.45 1.06
N SER A 46 6.75 10.65 0.49
CA SER A 46 6.37 11.87 1.19
C SER A 46 4.91 11.84 1.65
N PHE A 47 4.01 11.27 0.84
CA PHE A 47 2.62 11.10 1.27
C PHE A 47 2.50 10.16 2.48
N TRP A 48 3.05 8.95 2.41
CA TRP A 48 2.92 7.97 3.50
C TRP A 48 3.68 8.38 4.75
N VAL A 49 4.96 8.70 4.60
CA VAL A 49 5.86 8.96 5.72
C VAL A 49 5.57 10.32 6.34
N ASN A 50 5.54 11.38 5.52
CA ASN A 50 5.44 12.74 6.10
C ASN A 50 4.01 13.15 6.41
N GLN A 51 3.03 12.77 5.58
CA GLN A 51 1.64 13.20 5.83
C GLN A 51 0.89 12.24 6.75
N LEU A 52 1.17 10.93 6.65
CA LEU A 52 0.43 9.91 7.42
C LEU A 52 1.22 9.34 8.59
N ASP A 53 2.47 9.78 8.76
CA ASP A 53 3.37 9.33 9.83
C ASP A 53 3.61 7.82 9.79
N TRP A 54 3.70 7.24 8.59
CA TRP A 54 4.01 5.82 8.43
C TRP A 54 5.51 5.57 8.48
N ASN A 55 5.88 4.45 9.10
CA ASN A 55 7.27 4.02 9.11
C ASN A 55 7.72 3.61 7.69
N SER A 56 8.73 4.32 7.18
CA SER A 56 9.35 4.04 5.89
C SER A 56 9.79 2.58 5.72
N LEU A 57 10.35 1.96 6.77
CA LEU A 57 10.84 0.59 6.71
C LEU A 57 9.72 -0.44 6.61
N GLU A 58 8.55 -0.14 7.17
CA GLU A 58 7.38 -1.02 7.02
C GLU A 58 6.86 -1.02 5.59
N LEU A 59 7.03 0.08 4.84
CA LEU A 59 6.67 0.15 3.42
C LEU A 59 7.55 -0.76 2.54
N ALA A 60 8.78 -1.09 2.97
CA ALA A 60 9.65 -2.00 2.24
C ALA A 60 9.07 -3.41 2.11
N LYS A 61 8.19 -3.81 3.05
CA LYS A 61 7.48 -5.09 3.03
C LYS A 61 6.33 -5.12 2.02
N PHE A 62 5.93 -3.96 1.48
CA PHE A 62 4.78 -3.79 0.60
C PHE A 62 5.12 -3.00 -0.68
N PRO A 63 6.12 -3.43 -1.47
CA PRO A 63 6.63 -2.66 -2.60
C PRO A 63 5.61 -2.48 -3.74
N ASN A 64 4.57 -3.32 -3.78
CA ASN A 64 3.45 -3.17 -4.72
C ASN A 64 2.68 -1.85 -4.52
N MET A 65 2.73 -1.24 -3.33
CA MET A 65 2.06 0.04 -3.06
C MET A 65 2.59 1.18 -3.94
N PHE A 66 3.87 1.14 -4.31
CA PHE A 66 4.49 2.14 -5.19
C PHE A 66 4.02 2.05 -6.64
N CYS A 67 3.47 0.90 -7.05
CA CYS A 67 2.95 0.72 -8.39
C CYS A 67 1.57 1.38 -8.57
N TYR A 68 0.80 1.62 -7.50
CA TYR A 68 -0.52 2.23 -7.61
C TYR A 68 -0.46 3.73 -7.97
N SER A 69 -1.57 4.25 -8.47
CA SER A 69 -1.71 5.69 -8.71
C SER A 69 -1.87 6.42 -7.38
N LEU A 70 -1.02 7.41 -7.15
CA LEU A 70 -1.13 8.23 -5.95
C LEU A 70 -2.47 8.95 -5.90
N HIS A 71 -2.80 9.68 -6.96
CA HIS A 71 -3.99 10.52 -6.98
C HIS A 71 -5.27 9.72 -7.20
N LYS A 72 -5.26 8.69 -8.06
CA LYS A 72 -6.47 7.92 -8.41
C LYS A 72 -6.75 6.73 -7.50
N ARG A 73 -5.89 6.42 -6.52
CA ARG A 73 -6.10 5.26 -5.64
C ARG A 73 -5.63 5.50 -4.23
N ILE A 74 -4.39 5.93 -4.04
CA ILE A 74 -3.81 6.06 -2.69
C ILE A 74 -4.52 7.17 -1.90
N ILE A 75 -4.58 8.40 -2.42
CA ILE A 75 -5.16 9.55 -1.71
C ILE A 75 -6.65 9.35 -1.38
N PRO A 76 -7.52 8.92 -2.33
CA PRO A 76 -8.93 8.70 -2.05
C PRO A 76 -9.15 7.66 -0.95
N ARG A 77 -8.42 6.55 -1.02
CA ARG A 77 -8.57 5.46 -0.05
C ARG A 77 -7.96 5.79 1.30
N ALA A 78 -6.86 6.54 1.34
CA ALA A 78 -6.23 7.00 2.57
C ALA A 78 -7.13 7.99 3.31
N SER A 79 -7.84 8.85 2.59
CA SER A 79 -8.79 9.80 3.18
C SER A 79 -9.94 9.08 3.89
N VAL A 80 -10.53 8.07 3.24
CA VAL A 80 -11.55 7.20 3.87
C VAL A 80 -10.97 6.47 5.07
N TRP A 81 -9.80 5.86 4.93
CA TRP A 81 -9.15 5.10 6.00
C TRP A 81 -8.87 5.95 7.24
N GLN A 82 -8.34 7.17 7.06
CA GLN A 82 -8.09 8.11 8.16
C GLN A 82 -9.37 8.52 8.86
N PHE A 83 -10.44 8.82 8.10
CA PHE A 83 -11.72 9.17 8.70
C PHE A 83 -12.22 8.03 9.61
N LEU A 84 -12.14 6.78 9.15
CA LEU A 84 -12.54 5.62 9.94
C LEU A 84 -11.70 5.49 11.23
N LEU A 85 -10.40 5.74 11.17
CA LEU A 85 -9.52 5.72 12.35
C LEU A 85 -9.86 6.85 13.34
N ILE A 86 -10.07 8.07 12.85
CA ILE A 86 -10.40 9.24 13.69
C ILE A 86 -11.76 9.05 14.37
N LYS A 87 -12.74 8.49 13.66
CA LYS A 87 -14.05 8.15 14.22
C LYS A 87 -14.07 6.92 15.13
N GLY A 88 -12.96 6.18 15.22
CA GLY A 88 -12.89 4.94 16.01
C GLY A 88 -13.64 3.75 15.39
N LEU A 89 -14.08 3.87 14.13
CA LEU A 89 -14.77 2.81 13.39
C LEU A 89 -13.81 1.69 12.93
N ARG A 90 -12.49 1.94 13.00
CA ARG A 90 -11.42 0.97 12.80
C ARG A 90 -10.35 1.11 13.87
N GLN A 91 -9.79 -0.03 14.27
CA GLN A 91 -8.66 -0.06 15.20
C GLN A 91 -7.38 0.40 14.51
N LYS A 92 -6.49 1.05 15.28
CA LYS A 92 -5.18 1.51 14.78
C LYS A 92 -4.25 0.37 14.32
N ASN A 93 -4.45 -0.84 14.84
CA ASN A 93 -3.69 -2.05 14.46
C ASN A 93 -4.29 -2.78 13.24
N ALA A 94 -5.40 -2.29 12.68
CA ALA A 94 -6.00 -2.91 11.51
C ALA A 94 -5.07 -2.80 10.29
N SER A 95 -5.20 -3.74 9.36
CA SER A 95 -4.29 -3.84 8.20
C SER A 95 -4.15 -2.50 7.46
N LEU A 96 -2.93 -1.97 7.47
CA LEU A 96 -2.58 -0.75 6.76
C LEU A 96 -2.57 -0.95 5.24
N VAL A 97 -2.30 -2.17 4.77
CA VAL A 97 -2.05 -2.46 3.35
C VAL A 97 -3.33 -2.81 2.60
N THR A 98 -4.24 -3.54 3.25
CA THR A 98 -5.46 -4.07 2.64
C THR A 98 -6.35 -3.00 1.96
N PRO A 99 -6.54 -1.79 2.52
CA PRO A 99 -7.31 -0.74 1.85
C PRO A 99 -6.76 -0.41 0.45
N PHE A 100 -5.44 -0.50 0.25
CA PHE A 100 -4.78 -0.06 -0.97
C PHE A 100 -4.65 -1.15 -2.02
N THR A 101 -4.59 -2.42 -1.61
CA THR A 101 -4.37 -3.56 -2.51
C THR A 101 -5.65 -4.18 -3.05
N CYS A 102 -6.77 -4.11 -2.32
CA CYS A 102 -8.03 -4.73 -2.76
C CYS A 102 -8.65 -4.01 -3.98
N SER A 103 -9.52 -4.71 -4.73
CA SER A 103 -10.25 -4.12 -5.87
C SER A 103 -11.14 -2.95 -5.43
N GLU A 104 -11.55 -2.09 -6.37
CA GLU A 104 -12.42 -0.95 -6.09
C GLU A 104 -13.73 -1.38 -5.40
N ASN A 105 -14.43 -2.36 -5.97
CA ASN A 105 -15.67 -2.88 -5.37
C ASN A 105 -15.42 -3.46 -3.97
N SER A 106 -14.31 -4.18 -3.77
CA SER A 106 -13.96 -4.70 -2.43
C SER A 106 -13.66 -3.58 -1.44
N PHE A 107 -13.02 -2.51 -1.91
CA PHE A 107 -12.73 -1.35 -1.08
C PHE A 107 -14.02 -0.66 -0.64
N LEU A 108 -14.91 -0.33 -1.59
CA LEU A 108 -16.18 0.32 -1.28
C LEU A 108 -17.04 -0.54 -0.33
N ASN A 109 -17.19 -1.84 -0.60
CA ASN A 109 -17.98 -2.72 0.26
C ASN A 109 -17.43 -2.81 1.69
N LYS A 110 -16.10 -2.87 1.87
CA LYS A 110 -15.47 -3.12 3.18
C LYS A 110 -15.15 -1.86 4.00
N PHE A 111 -14.99 -0.72 3.34
CA PHE A 111 -14.53 0.51 3.97
C PHE A 111 -15.50 1.68 3.80
N VAL A 112 -16.55 1.53 3.00
CA VAL A 112 -17.57 2.57 2.79
C VAL A 112 -18.94 2.01 3.20
N PHE A 113 -19.47 1.03 2.48
CA PHE A 113 -20.85 0.56 2.65
C PHE A 113 -21.07 -0.30 3.90
N SER A 114 -20.01 -0.83 4.52
CA SER A 114 -20.10 -1.53 5.80
C SER A 114 -20.46 -0.61 6.97
N PHE A 115 -20.27 0.71 6.81
CA PHE A 115 -20.54 1.72 7.83
C PHE A 115 -21.82 2.48 7.44
N LYS A 116 -22.98 1.90 7.77
CA LYS A 116 -24.29 2.35 7.26
C LYS A 116 -24.60 3.81 7.59
N GLU A 117 -24.16 4.30 8.75
CA GLU A 117 -24.43 5.67 9.20
C GLU A 117 -23.54 6.69 8.46
N GLU A 118 -22.31 6.30 8.12
CA GLU A 118 -21.33 7.16 7.47
C GLU A 118 -21.19 6.92 5.96
N SER A 119 -21.90 5.95 5.39
CA SER A 119 -21.66 5.45 4.03
C SER A 119 -21.73 6.55 2.97
N ASP A 120 -22.74 7.43 3.08
CA ASP A 120 -22.95 8.53 2.13
C ASP A 120 -21.81 9.54 2.19
N TYR A 121 -21.36 9.87 3.40
CA TYR A 121 -20.23 10.75 3.63
C TYR A 121 -18.93 10.14 3.11
N LEU A 122 -18.67 8.87 3.43
CA LEU A 122 -17.48 8.14 3.02
C LEU A 122 -17.39 8.00 1.50
N LEU A 123 -18.52 7.71 0.84
CA LEU A 123 -18.59 7.63 -0.62
C LEU A 123 -18.30 8.99 -1.24
N LYS A 124 -18.94 10.05 -0.74
CA LYS A 124 -18.70 11.42 -1.21
C LYS A 124 -17.24 11.84 -1.02
N LEU A 125 -16.66 11.59 0.15
CA LEU A 125 -15.25 11.87 0.43
C LEU A 125 -14.33 11.14 -0.55
N HIS A 126 -14.59 9.87 -0.82
CA HIS A 126 -13.82 9.08 -1.78
C HIS A 126 -13.92 9.68 -3.20
N GLU A 127 -15.12 9.99 -3.67
CA GLU A 127 -15.35 10.57 -4.99
C GLU A 127 -14.74 11.97 -5.16
N GLU A 128 -14.82 12.83 -4.15
CA GLU A 128 -14.23 14.16 -4.17
C GLU A 128 -12.71 14.09 -4.37
N LYS A 129 -12.04 13.19 -3.63
CA LYS A 129 -10.60 12.96 -3.76
C LYS A 129 -10.25 12.36 -5.13
N MET A 130 -11.09 11.49 -5.67
CA MET A 130 -10.95 10.95 -7.04
C MET A 130 -11.10 12.04 -8.12
N LYS A 131 -12.04 12.98 -7.95
CA LYS A 131 -12.27 14.08 -8.91
C LYS A 131 -11.12 15.08 -8.89
N PHE A 132 -10.62 15.46 -7.70
CA PHE A 132 -9.48 16.36 -7.53
C PHE A 132 -8.18 15.79 -8.14
N ALA A 133 -8.05 14.47 -8.18
CA ALA A 133 -6.96 13.80 -8.88
C ALA A 133 -7.01 14.03 -10.39
N ASN A 134 -8.19 13.97 -11.00
CA ASN A 134 -8.33 14.06 -12.45
C ASN A 134 -7.98 15.46 -12.99
N THR A 135 -8.23 16.52 -12.22
CA THR A 135 -7.91 17.90 -12.63
C THR A 135 -6.40 18.20 -12.60
N LYS A 136 -5.63 17.55 -11.72
CA LYS A 136 -4.15 17.72 -11.65
C LYS A 136 -3.37 16.88 -12.67
N ASN A 137 -4.00 15.89 -13.31
CA ASN A 137 -3.33 15.01 -14.28
C ASN A 137 -3.17 15.62 -15.70
N ILE A 138 -3.58 16.88 -15.92
CA ILE A 138 -3.45 17.57 -17.21
C ILE A 138 -1.96 17.88 -17.54
N GLY A 139 -1.03 17.74 -16.59
CA GLY A 139 0.39 18.08 -16.77
C GLY A 139 1.42 16.98 -16.48
N MET A 140 1.03 15.72 -16.23
CA MET A 140 1.98 14.66 -15.85
C MET A 140 1.68 13.35 -16.60
N PRO A 141 2.64 12.77 -17.36
CA PRO A 141 2.41 11.53 -18.08
C PRO A 141 2.17 10.39 -17.09
N SER A 142 0.96 9.86 -17.11
CA SER A 142 0.58 8.64 -16.41
C SER A 142 1.41 7.47 -16.94
N THR A 143 2.53 7.16 -16.29
CA THR A 143 3.24 5.89 -16.50
C THR A 143 2.34 4.77 -16.00
N LYS A 144 1.66 4.11 -16.95
CA LYS A 144 0.90 2.88 -16.70
C LYS A 144 1.91 1.84 -16.19
N CYS A 145 1.94 1.60 -14.88
CA CYS A 145 2.45 0.32 -14.39
C CYS A 145 1.52 -0.74 -14.99
N VAL A 146 2.05 -1.54 -15.93
CA VAL A 146 1.30 -2.64 -16.53
C VAL A 146 0.86 -3.54 -15.38
N ASN A 147 -0.44 -3.73 -15.23
CA ASN A 147 -1.02 -4.64 -14.25
C ASN A 147 -0.55 -6.06 -14.59
N SER A 148 0.55 -6.50 -13.99
CA SER A 148 0.86 -7.92 -13.90
C SER A 148 -0.22 -8.55 -13.01
N HIS A 149 -0.86 -9.59 -13.53
CA HIS A 149 -1.89 -10.40 -12.86
C HIS A 149 -1.49 -10.82 -11.43
N PRO A 150 -2.48 -11.14 -10.57
CA PRO A 150 -2.25 -11.44 -9.16
C PRO A 150 -1.52 -12.78 -9.03
N ILE A 151 -0.26 -12.76 -8.59
CA ILE A 151 0.37 -13.98 -8.08
C ILE A 151 -0.08 -14.15 -6.63
N CYS A 152 -1.06 -15.04 -6.48
CA CYS A 152 -1.36 -15.91 -5.33
C CYS A 152 -1.35 -15.27 -3.92
N LEU A 153 -2.55 -14.87 -3.46
CA LEU A 153 -2.92 -14.87 -2.04
C LEU A 153 -3.79 -16.10 -1.74
N LEU A 154 -3.19 -17.30 -1.64
CA LEU A 154 -3.82 -18.46 -1.01
C LEU A 154 -2.73 -19.33 -0.39
N GLY A 155 -2.83 -19.59 0.92
CA GLY A 155 -2.05 -20.65 1.59
C GLY A 155 -1.40 -20.32 2.92
N ARG A 156 -2.11 -19.75 3.90
CA ARG A 156 -1.74 -19.94 5.32
C ARG A 156 -2.97 -20.16 6.18
N SER A 157 -3.49 -21.39 6.11
CA SER A 157 -4.44 -21.92 7.07
C SER A 157 -4.30 -23.44 7.11
N GLU A 158 -3.40 -23.92 7.95
CA GLU A 158 -3.65 -25.09 8.79
C GLU A 158 -2.96 -24.85 10.13
N ARG A 159 -3.73 -24.36 11.11
CA ARG A 159 -3.50 -24.75 12.50
C ARG A 159 -4.20 -26.09 12.66
N LYS A 160 -3.46 -27.13 13.00
CA LYS A 160 -3.99 -28.25 13.77
C LYS A 160 -3.15 -28.38 15.03
N GLU A 161 -3.86 -28.38 16.14
CA GLU A 161 -3.39 -28.67 17.49
C GLU A 161 -2.87 -30.10 17.60
N ALA A 162 -1.85 -30.31 18.45
CA ALA A 162 -1.62 -31.52 19.25
C ALA A 162 -0.46 -31.21 20.22
N ILE A 163 -0.76 -30.76 21.44
CA ILE A 163 -0.73 -31.54 22.70
C ILE A 163 0.71 -31.91 23.13
N CYS A 164 1.20 -31.22 24.18
CA CYS A 164 2.25 -31.72 25.05
C CYS A 164 1.69 -32.85 25.92
N LEU A 165 2.35 -34.00 25.95
CA LEU A 165 2.28 -34.96 27.05
C LEU A 165 3.70 -35.49 27.31
N GLU A 166 4.17 -35.24 28.52
CA GLU A 166 5.33 -35.88 29.16
C GLU A 166 5.05 -37.37 29.45
N SER A 167 6.12 -38.09 29.85
CA SER A 167 6.25 -39.48 30.37
C SER A 167 6.96 -40.37 29.35
N GLY A 168 8.09 -41.02 29.59
CA GLY A 168 8.60 -41.68 30.80
C GLY A 168 9.24 -43.00 30.31
N GLY A 169 10.45 -43.32 30.77
CA GLY A 169 11.34 -44.28 30.10
C GLY A 169 11.07 -45.77 30.27
N HIS A 170 11.79 -46.55 29.47
CA HIS A 170 12.53 -47.76 29.87
C HIS A 170 13.66 -48.00 28.87
#